data_AF-A0AAE0AEB6-F1
#
_entry.id   AF-A0AAE0AEB6-F1
#
_cell.length_a   1.000
_cell.length_b   1.000
_cell.length_c   1.000
_cell.angle_alpha   90.00
_cell.angle_beta   90.00
_cell.angle_gamma   90.00
#
_symmetry.space_group_name_H-M   'P 1'
#
loop_
_entity.id
_entity.type
_entity.pdbx_description
1 polymer ?
#
loop_
_entity_poly.entity_id
_entity_poly.type
_entity_poly.pdbx_seq_one_letter_code
_entity_poly.pdbx_strand_id
1 'polypeptide(L)' 'MGKWRLKLGFVGKLVVDCKGRSGGLCMFWSDKIVVDLLSYSIAHIDVKVKDDRDKVWRFTGFYGHPDQSQRRHSWA' A
#
# COMPACT_ATOMS: atom_id res chain seq x y z
N MET A 1 -10.41 6.83 12.12
CA MET A 1 -9.72 5.56 11.77
C MET A 1 -8.64 5.21 12.83
N GLY A 2 -9.02 5.08 14.10
CA GLY A 2 -8.08 4.88 15.21
C GLY A 2 -8.70 3.98 16.29
N LYS A 3 -8.14 2.76 16.43
CA LYS A 3 -8.33 1.70 17.44
C LYS A 3 -8.49 0.30 16.83
N TRP A 4 -9.15 0.15 15.68
CA TRP A 4 -9.37 -1.17 15.07
C TRP A 4 -8.11 -1.80 14.50
N ARG A 5 -7.25 -1.02 13.83
CA ARG A 5 -6.00 -1.55 13.25
C ARG A 5 -5.12 -2.24 14.31
N LEU A 6 -5.07 -1.67 15.52
CA LEU A 6 -4.28 -2.22 16.63
C LEU A 6 -4.90 -3.52 17.16
N LYS A 7 -6.24 -3.58 17.25
CA LYS A 7 -6.96 -4.83 17.59
C LYS A 7 -6.73 -5.93 16.55
N LEU A 8 -6.48 -5.57 15.30
CA LEU A 8 -6.15 -6.48 14.21
C LEU A 8 -4.64 -6.79 14.09
N GLY A 9 -3.80 -6.28 15.01
CA GLY A 9 -2.36 -6.53 15.00
C GLY A 9 -1.56 -5.68 14.01
N PHE A 10 -2.18 -4.66 13.39
CA PHE A 10 -1.48 -3.74 12.49
C PHE A 10 -0.93 -2.54 13.24
N VAL A 11 0.39 -2.52 13.42
CA VAL A 11 1.10 -1.43 14.11
C VAL A 11 1.41 -0.28 13.17
N GLY A 12 1.70 -0.58 11.90
CA GLY A 12 2.02 0.38 10.86
C GLY A 12 0.89 0.57 9.85
N LYS A 13 0.89 1.72 9.19
CA LYS A 13 0.01 2.02 8.06
C LYS A 13 0.63 3.03 7.11
N LEU A 14 0.30 2.92 5.84
CA LEU A 14 0.50 3.93 4.82
C LEU A 14 -0.83 4.11 4.09
N VAL A 15 -1.31 5.34 4.02
CA VAL A 15 -2.56 5.69 3.35
C VAL A 15 -2.21 6.68 2.24
N VAL A 16 -2.63 6.35 1.03
CA VAL A 16 -2.63 7.27 -0.11
C VAL A 16 -4.07 7.68 -0.34
N ASP A 17 -4.36 8.96 -0.09
CA ASP A 17 -5.71 9.50 -0.22
C ASP A 17 -6.21 9.45 -1.66
N CYS A 18 -7.52 9.36 -1.81
CA CYS A 18 -8.16 9.45 -3.12
C CYS A 18 -8.02 10.87 -3.70
N LYS A 19 -8.09 10.97 -5.03
CA LYS A 19 -8.31 12.24 -5.73
C LYS A 19 -9.75 12.31 -6.22
N GLY A 20 -10.55 13.20 -5.62
CA GLY A 20 -11.96 13.34 -5.95
C GLY A 20 -12.78 12.11 -5.53
N ARG A 21 -13.50 11.51 -6.48
CA ARG A 21 -14.35 10.32 -6.25
C ARG A 21 -13.66 8.98 -6.55
N SER A 22 -12.33 8.98 -6.75
CA SER A 22 -11.58 7.74 -6.95
C SER A 22 -11.52 6.90 -5.67
N GLY A 23 -11.09 5.65 -5.79
CA GLY A 23 -10.56 4.92 -4.64
C GLY A 23 -9.28 5.57 -4.10
N GLY A 24 -8.88 5.17 -2.89
CA GLY A 24 -7.56 5.42 -2.31
C GLY A 24 -6.85 4.10 -2.05
N LEU A 25 -5.56 4.17 -1.69
CA LEU A 25 -4.78 2.99 -1.33
C LEU A 25 -4.47 2.99 0.15
N CYS A 26 -4.47 1.80 0.74
CA CYS A 26 -4.06 1.63 2.11
C CYS A 26 -3.26 0.34 2.25
N MET A 27 -2.08 0.47 2.87
CA MET A 27 -1.25 -0.66 3.28
C MET A 27 -1.16 -0.67 4.80
N PHE A 28 -1.36 -1.83 5.39
CA PHE A 28 -1.20 -2.07 6.83
C PHE A 28 -0.16 -3.17 7.03
N TRP A 29 0.60 -3.09 8.12
CA TRP A 29 1.55 -4.14 8.47
C TRP A 29 1.65 -4.34 9.98
N SER A 30 2.03 -5.57 10.36
CA SER A 30 2.29 -5.96 11.74
C SER A 30 3.68 -5.53 12.20
N ASP A 31 3.95 -5.69 13.48
CA ASP A 31 5.26 -5.48 14.11
C ASP A 31 6.32 -6.51 13.71
N LYS A 32 5.91 -7.60 13.05
CA LYS A 32 6.82 -8.67 12.59
C LYS A 32 7.62 -8.32 11.35
N ILE A 33 7.30 -7.22 10.67
CA ILE A 33 8.00 -6.80 9.45
C ILE A 33 8.45 -5.35 9.54
N VAL A 34 9.61 -5.06 8.97
CA VAL A 34 10.10 -3.70 8.74
C VAL A 34 9.78 -3.31 7.31
N VAL A 35 9.28 -2.10 7.12
CA VAL A 35 8.83 -1.57 5.83
C VAL A 35 9.58 -0.28 5.53
N ASP A 36 10.34 -0.28 4.44
CA ASP A 36 11.00 0.91 3.90
C ASP A 36 10.27 1.35 2.63
N LEU A 37 9.72 2.56 2.65
CA LEU A 37 9.02 3.13 1.50
C LEU A 37 10.02 3.46 0.38
N LEU A 38 9.78 2.91 -0.82
CA LEU A 38 10.58 3.22 -2.01
C LEU A 38 9.91 4.29 -2.85
N SER A 39 8.62 4.12 -3.15
CA SER A 39 7.80 5.10 -3.86
C SER A 39 6.31 4.87 -3.65
N TYR A 40 5.50 5.89 -3.93
CA TYR A 40 4.04 5.75 -3.98
C TYR A 40 3.43 6.75 -4.95
N SER A 41 2.23 6.47 -5.42
CA SER A 41 1.38 7.37 -6.18
C SER A 41 -0.09 7.05 -5.89
N ILE A 42 -1.02 7.77 -6.51
CA ILE A 42 -2.46 7.44 -6.45
C ILE A 42 -2.77 6.04 -6.99
N ALA A 43 -1.87 5.45 -7.78
CA ALA A 43 -2.02 4.17 -8.42
C ALA A 43 -1.12 3.09 -7.81
N HIS A 44 -0.19 3.41 -6.89
CA HIS A 44 0.67 2.36 -6.33
C HIS A 44 1.28 2.69 -4.97
N ILE A 45 1.66 1.63 -4.26
CA ILE A 45 2.55 1.66 -3.11
C ILE A 45 3.68 0.67 -3.39
N ASP A 46 4.91 1.09 -3.23
CA ASP A 46 6.09 0.25 -3.46
C ASP A 46 7.07 0.38 -2.31
N VAL A 47 7.38 -0.76 -1.69
CA VAL A 47 8.17 -0.84 -0.47
C VAL A 47 9.16 -2.01 -0.51
N LYS A 48 10.27 -1.83 0.20
CA LYS A 48 11.14 -2.93 0.61
C LYS A 48 10.65 -3.44 1.95
N VAL A 49 10.54 -4.76 2.06
CA VAL A 49 10.09 -5.45 3.28
C VAL A 49 11.23 -6.31 3.78
N LYS A 50 11.47 -6.24 5.09
CA LYS A 50 12.32 -7.18 5.81
C LYS A 50 11.43 -7.94 6.81
N ASP A 51 11.38 -9.26 6.68
CA ASP A 51 10.58 -10.11 7.56
C ASP A 51 11.30 -10.52 8.85
N ASP A 52 10.61 -11.29 9.69
CA ASP A 52 11.09 -11.77 10.98
C ASP A 52 12.23 -12.79 10.89
N ARG A 53 12.58 -13.25 9.68
CA ARG A 53 13.70 -14.15 9.38
C ARG A 53 14.83 -13.43 8.67
N ASP A 54 14.86 -12.10 8.74
CA ASP A 54 15.78 -11.21 8.05
C ASP A 54 15.76 -11.33 6.52
N LYS A 55 14.74 -11.98 5.92
CA LYS A 55 14.62 -12.06 4.47
C LYS A 55 14.11 -10.73 3.93
N VAL A 56 14.81 -10.22 2.93
CA VAL A 56 14.48 -8.97 2.25
C VAL A 56 13.78 -9.27 0.93
N TRP A 57 12.64 -8.64 0.71
CA TRP A 57 11.89 -8.73 -0.54
C TRP A 57 11.18 -7.39 -0.85
N ARG A 58 10.59 -7.28 -2.04
CA ARG A 58 9.90 -6.06 -2.49
C ARG A 58 8.41 -6.33 -2.63
N PHE A 59 7.60 -5.44 -2.09
CA PHE A 59 6.15 -5.44 -2.28
C PHE A 59 5.77 -4.24 -3.12
N THR A 60 5.08 -4.48 -4.22
CA THR A 60 4.44 -3.43 -5.02
C THR A 60 2.94 -3.73 -5.09
N GLY A 61 2.14 -2.90 -4.43
CA GLY A 61 0.69 -2.88 -4.60
C GLY A 61 0.34 -1.88 -5.68
N PHE A 62 -0.24 -2.33 -6.79
CA PHE A 62 -0.69 -1.46 -7.87
C PHE A 62 -2.21 -1.47 -7.97
N TYR A 63 -2.77 -0.30 -8.23
CA TYR A 63 -4.17 -0.05 -8.47
C TYR A 63 -4.30 0.70 -9.79
N GLY A 64 -5.09 0.14 -10.70
CA GLY A 64 -5.23 0.71 -12.04
C GLY A 64 -5.73 2.15 -12.03
N HIS A 65 -5.62 2.79 -13.19
CA HIS A 65 -5.96 4.20 -13.34
C HIS A 65 -7.35 4.52 -12.75
N PRO A 66 -7.47 5.58 -11.93
CA PRO A 66 -8.71 5.91 -11.24
C PRO A 66 -9.85 6.24 -12.21
N ASP A 67 -9.53 6.85 -13.36
CA ASP A 67 -10.44 6.99 -14.49
C ASP A 67 -10.56 5.66 -15.25
N GLN A 68 -11.79 5.13 -15.28
CA GLN A 68 -12.12 3.88 -15.96
C GLN A 68 -11.74 3.89 -17.44
N SER A 69 -11.89 5.03 -18.13
CA SER A 69 -11.58 5.16 -19.56
C SER A 69 -10.09 4.95 -19.85
N GLN A 70 -9.23 5.22 -18.86
CA GLN A 70 -7.78 5.14 -18.98
C GLN A 70 -7.20 3.84 -18.41
N ARG A 71 -8.02 2.91 -17.90
CA ARG A 71 -7.54 1.64 -17.31
C ARG A 71 -6.73 0.77 -18.27
N ARG A 72 -6.91 0.93 -19.59
CA ARG A 72 -6.04 0.28 -20.59
C ARG A 72 -4.57 0.65 -20.37
N HIS A 73 -4.26 1.88 -19.95
CA HIS A 73 -2.89 2.30 -19.68
C HIS A 73 -2.29 1.65 -18.43
N SER A 74 -3.08 0.88 -17.67
CA SER A 74 -2.67 0.18 -16.47
C SER A 74 -2.57 -1.34 -16.64
N TRP A 75 -3.39 -1.94 -17.50
CA TRP A 75 -3.57 -3.40 -17.58
C TRP A 75 -3.58 -3.98 -19.00
N ALA A 76 -3.39 -3.16 -20.05
CA ALA A 76 -3.39 -3.65 -21.42
C ALA A 76 -2.16 -4.51 -21.74
#